data_AF-A0A4Q5LDJ2-F1
#
_entry.id   AF-A0A4Q5LDJ2-F1
#
_cell.length_a   1.000
_cell.length_b   1.000
_cell.length_c   1.000
_cell.angle_alpha   90.00
_cell.angle_beta   90.00
_cell.angle_gamma   90.00
#
_symmetry.space_group_name_H-M   'P 1'
#
loop_
_entity.id
_entity.type
_entity.pdbx_description
1 polymer ?
#
loop_
_entity_poly.entity_id
_entity_poly.type
_entity_poly.pdbx_seq_one_letter_code
_entity_poly.pdbx_strand_id
1 'polypeptide(L)'
;MKNPRFLSAALAGLFLTALAACHSGPTPEHQAELAEKAVLASHDTLMARMDELYDLRQQLQKVNLPDTALTARRGRALLAADAAMMDWMHQYHRPADSVVVPRKLAYFAAQQRKIDSVAQLMTLSLDSARQLVPSAAASPQPSAQ
;
A
#
# COMPACT_ATOMS: atom_id res chain seq x y z
N MET A 1 29.80 77.38 20.55
CA MET A 1 28.81 76.28 20.64
C MET A 1 29.54 75.03 20.16
N LYS A 2 30.26 74.27 20.99
CA LYS A 2 29.85 73.21 21.94
C LYS A 2 29.17 72.01 21.23
N ASN A 3 30.02 71.07 20.79
CA ASN A 3 29.66 69.72 20.30
C ASN A 3 29.10 68.88 21.49
N PRO A 4 28.29 67.81 21.31
CA PRO A 4 28.86 66.52 20.86
C PRO A 4 27.92 65.51 20.15
N ARG A 5 28.56 64.61 19.39
CA ARG A 5 28.37 63.14 19.32
C ARG A 5 26.97 62.54 19.59
N PHE A 6 26.39 61.93 18.55
CA PHE A 6 25.58 60.72 18.66
C PHE A 6 25.96 59.80 17.49
N LEU A 7 26.85 58.86 17.78
CA LEU A 7 26.59 57.41 17.78
C LEU A 7 26.05 56.90 16.43
N SER A 8 26.96 56.25 15.70
CA SER A 8 26.71 55.41 14.55
C SER A 8 25.47 54.53 14.74
N ALA A 9 24.48 54.72 13.87
CA ALA A 9 23.41 53.76 13.66
C ALA A 9 24.02 52.51 13.02
N ALA A 10 24.41 51.55 13.85
CA ALA A 10 24.88 50.24 13.41
C ALA A 10 23.67 49.41 12.93
N LEU A 11 23.71 49.07 11.64
CA LEU A 11 23.09 47.91 11.01
C LEU A 11 21.65 47.59 11.39
N ALA A 12 20.73 48.34 10.80
CA ALA A 12 19.44 47.77 10.41
C ALA A 12 19.65 46.83 9.22
N GLY A 13 19.18 45.58 9.36
CA GLY A 13 18.77 44.75 8.24
C GLY A 13 19.86 43.99 7.49
N LEU A 14 20.28 42.84 8.02
CA LEU A 14 20.72 41.72 7.17
C LEU A 14 20.63 40.39 7.92
N PHE A 15 19.41 39.88 8.12
CA PHE A 15 19.19 38.50 8.52
C PHE A 15 17.99 37.92 7.78
N LEU A 16 17.96 38.11 6.46
CA LEU A 16 16.87 37.59 5.61
C LEU A 16 17.37 37.01 4.28
N THR A 17 18.46 36.25 4.28
CA THR A 17 18.85 35.44 3.12
C THR A 17 19.75 34.29 3.57
N ALA A 18 19.16 33.08 3.71
CA ALA A 18 19.76 31.79 3.35
C ALA A 18 19.02 30.59 3.99
N LEU A 19 17.70 30.51 3.81
CA LEU A 19 17.03 29.19 3.77
C LEU A 19 16.47 28.96 2.37
N ALA A 20 17.34 29.03 1.35
CA ALA A 20 17.14 28.21 0.17
C ALA A 20 17.55 26.78 0.54
N ALA A 21 16.73 26.14 1.39
CA ALA A 21 16.81 24.71 1.62
C ALA A 21 16.69 24.03 0.25
N CYS A 22 17.67 23.20 -0.11
CA CYS A 22 17.72 22.42 -1.34
C CYS A 22 16.38 21.70 -1.57
N HIS A 23 15.51 22.27 -2.42
CA HIS A 23 14.29 21.61 -2.86
C HIS A 23 14.60 20.80 -4.13
N SER A 24 15.48 19.80 -3.99
CA SER A 24 15.69 18.80 -5.03
C SER A 24 14.63 17.72 -4.87
N GLY A 25 13.48 17.92 -5.50
CA GLY A 25 12.48 16.86 -5.63
C GLY A 25 13.06 15.62 -6.33
N PRO A 26 12.48 14.43 -6.13
CA PRO A 26 12.98 13.22 -6.77
C PRO A 26 12.98 13.36 -8.28
N THR A 27 14.05 12.90 -8.94
CA THR A 27 14.13 12.88 -10.41
C THR A 27 13.01 12.03 -10.99
N PRO A 28 12.57 12.25 -12.25
CA PRO A 28 11.54 11.45 -12.88
C PRO A 28 11.83 9.94 -12.83
N GLU A 29 13.09 9.55 -12.99
CA GLU A 29 13.56 8.16 -12.91
C GLU A 29 13.35 7.59 -11.50
N HIS A 30 13.77 8.34 -10.47
CA HIS A 30 13.56 7.95 -9.08
C HIS A 30 12.06 7.88 -8.73
N GLN A 31 11.23 8.77 -9.28
CA GLN A 31 9.77 8.67 -9.12
C GLN A 31 9.21 7.37 -9.72
N ALA A 32 9.71 6.94 -10.87
CA ALA A 32 9.28 5.67 -11.48
C ALA A 32 9.69 4.46 -10.62
N GLU A 33 10.89 4.47 -10.04
CA GLU A 33 11.35 3.43 -9.10
C GLU A 33 10.49 3.38 -7.84
N LEU A 34 10.13 4.54 -7.27
CA LEU A 34 9.24 4.60 -6.11
C LEU A 34 7.83 4.07 -6.44
N ALA A 35 7.30 4.39 -7.62
CA ALA A 35 6.00 3.90 -8.07
C ALA A 35 6.01 2.37 -8.25
N GLU A 36 7.08 1.81 -8.80
CA GLU A 36 7.24 0.36 -8.89
C GLU A 36 7.30 -0.31 -7.51
N LYS A 37 8.11 0.23 -6.60
CA LYS A 37 8.22 -0.26 -5.22
C LYS A 37 6.87 -0.25 -4.51
N ALA A 38 6.04 0.77 -4.71
CA ALA A 38 4.71 0.86 -4.11
C ALA A 38 3.77 -0.26 -4.59
N VAL A 39 3.79 -0.55 -5.90
CA VAL A 39 3.02 -1.65 -6.49
C VAL A 39 3.47 -2.99 -5.92
N LEU A 40 4.79 -3.23 -5.87
CA LEU A 40 5.34 -4.49 -5.35
C LEU A 40 5.15 -4.64 -3.83
N ALA A 41 5.21 -3.57 -3.05
CA ALA A 41 4.90 -3.61 -1.63
C ALA A 41 3.43 -4.01 -1.37
N SER A 42 2.51 -3.57 -2.24
CA SER A 42 1.11 -3.97 -2.20
C SER A 42 0.97 -5.48 -2.51
N HIS A 43 1.71 -5.98 -3.51
CA HIS A 43 1.80 -7.41 -3.81
C HIS A 43 2.30 -8.21 -2.60
N ASP A 44 3.42 -7.83 -2.00
CA ASP A 44 4.00 -8.58 -0.88
C ASP A 44 3.04 -8.63 0.31
N THR A 45 2.35 -7.52 0.57
CA THR A 45 1.32 -7.43 1.62
C THR A 45 0.16 -8.40 1.37
N LEU A 46 -0.29 -8.54 0.13
CA LEU A 46 -1.36 -9.48 -0.22
C LEU A 46 -0.88 -10.92 -0.18
N MET A 47 0.35 -11.18 -0.64
CA MET A 47 0.96 -12.51 -0.60
C MET A 47 1.09 -13.04 0.83
N ALA A 48 1.43 -12.17 1.79
CA ALA A 48 1.49 -12.52 3.21
C ALA A 48 0.13 -12.95 3.81
N ARG A 49 -0.99 -12.69 3.12
CA ARG A 49 -2.35 -13.05 3.55
C ARG A 49 -2.94 -14.24 2.80
N MET A 50 -2.19 -14.85 1.87
CA MET A 50 -2.68 -15.97 1.07
C MET A 50 -2.93 -17.22 1.92
N ASP A 51 -2.09 -17.46 2.92
CA ASP A 51 -2.29 -18.55 3.88
C ASP A 51 -3.61 -18.38 4.64
N GLU A 52 -3.96 -17.15 4.99
CA GLU A 52 -5.23 -16.84 5.66
C GLU A 52 -6.45 -17.18 4.77
N LEU A 53 -6.39 -16.86 3.47
CA LEU A 53 -7.43 -17.25 2.51
C LEU A 53 -7.59 -18.78 2.46
N TYR A 54 -6.46 -19.49 2.41
CA TYR A 54 -6.44 -20.95 2.36
C TYR A 54 -7.05 -21.55 3.64
N ASP A 55 -6.59 -21.10 4.80
CA ASP A 55 -7.03 -21.62 6.10
C ASP A 55 -8.51 -21.39 6.34
N LEU A 56 -9.02 -20.18 6.07
CA LEU A 56 -10.45 -19.89 6.21
C LEU A 56 -11.29 -20.74 5.27
N ARG A 57 -10.80 -21.01 4.04
CA ARG A 57 -11.51 -21.90 3.11
C ARG A 57 -11.60 -23.32 3.65
N GLN A 58 -10.53 -23.84 4.25
CA GLN A 58 -10.54 -25.15 4.90
C GLN A 58 -11.47 -25.19 6.12
N GLN A 59 -11.49 -24.11 6.91
CA GLN A 59 -12.36 -24.00 8.07
C GLN A 59 -13.84 -23.96 7.64
N LEU A 60 -14.19 -23.18 6.61
CA LEU A 60 -15.56 -23.12 6.06
C LEU A 60 -16.09 -24.48 5.60
N GLN A 61 -15.23 -25.34 5.05
CA GLN A 61 -15.62 -26.71 4.66
C GLN A 61 -15.96 -27.61 5.86
N LYS A 62 -15.44 -27.29 7.04
CA LYS A 62 -15.67 -28.03 8.28
C LYS A 62 -16.85 -27.49 9.07
N VAL A 63 -17.31 -26.26 8.80
CA VAL A 63 -18.45 -25.68 9.51
C VAL A 63 -19.74 -26.34 9.00
N ASN A 64 -20.47 -26.96 9.92
CA ASN A 64 -21.78 -27.54 9.63
C ASN A 64 -22.86 -26.49 9.92
N LEU A 65 -23.11 -25.59 8.96
CA LEU A 65 -24.16 -24.58 9.05
C LEU A 65 -25.45 -25.04 8.35
N PRO A 66 -26.64 -24.68 8.86
CA PRO A 66 -27.91 -24.94 8.18
C PRO A 66 -27.97 -24.29 6.79
N ASP A 67 -27.37 -23.11 6.64
CA ASP A 67 -27.31 -22.36 5.38
C ASP A 67 -26.06 -22.73 4.56
N THR A 68 -26.18 -23.84 3.83
CA THR A 68 -25.12 -24.35 2.96
C THR A 68 -24.84 -23.43 1.76
N ALA A 69 -25.84 -22.66 1.31
CA ALA A 69 -25.70 -21.73 0.19
C ALA A 69 -24.82 -20.53 0.56
N LEU A 70 -25.00 -19.99 1.77
CA LEU A 70 -24.17 -18.92 2.30
C LEU A 70 -22.71 -19.37 2.45
N THR A 71 -22.47 -20.54 3.05
CA THR A 71 -21.11 -21.12 3.19
C THR A 71 -20.44 -21.30 1.83
N ALA A 72 -21.16 -21.86 0.84
CA ALA A 72 -20.64 -22.03 -0.51
C ALA A 72 -20.33 -20.69 -1.18
N ARG A 73 -21.16 -19.66 -0.98
CA ARG A 73 -20.92 -18.31 -1.51
C ARG A 73 -19.66 -17.69 -0.92
N ARG A 74 -19.42 -17.81 0.39
CA ARG A 74 -18.21 -17.28 1.03
C ARG A 74 -16.96 -18.05 0.60
N GLY A 75 -17.05 -19.37 0.47
CA GLY A 75 -15.97 -20.19 -0.08
C GLY A 75 -15.58 -19.78 -1.50
N ARG A 76 -16.56 -19.51 -2.38
CA ARG A 76 -16.31 -18.98 -3.74
C ARG A 76 -15.68 -17.59 -3.71
N ALA A 77 -16.05 -16.72 -2.77
CA ALA A 77 -15.45 -15.39 -2.64
C ALA A 77 -13.96 -15.46 -2.27
N LEU A 78 -13.56 -16.40 -1.40
CA LEU A 78 -12.15 -16.64 -1.08
C LEU A 78 -11.37 -17.13 -2.31
N LEU A 79 -11.94 -18.08 -3.07
CA LEU A 79 -11.34 -18.57 -4.32
C LEU A 79 -11.20 -17.46 -5.37
N ALA A 80 -12.18 -16.56 -5.47
CA ALA A 80 -12.11 -15.44 -6.41
C ALA A 80 -11.01 -14.44 -6.03
N ALA A 81 -10.78 -14.21 -4.73
CA ALA A 81 -9.69 -13.35 -4.27
C ALA A 81 -8.30 -13.96 -4.57
N ASP A 82 -8.14 -15.26 -4.33
CA ASP A 82 -6.93 -16.01 -4.68
C ASP A 82 -6.64 -15.94 -6.19
N ALA A 83 -7.64 -16.27 -7.01
CA ALA A 83 -7.52 -16.21 -8.47
C ALA A 83 -7.19 -14.80 -8.97
N ALA A 84 -7.80 -13.75 -8.41
CA ALA A 84 -7.53 -12.37 -8.80
C ALA A 84 -6.06 -11.97 -8.52
N MET A 85 -5.48 -12.44 -7.41
CA MET A 85 -4.07 -12.20 -7.09
C MET A 85 -3.16 -12.94 -8.08
N MET A 86 -3.45 -14.20 -8.38
CA MET A 86 -2.68 -14.99 -9.36
C MET A 86 -2.77 -14.40 -10.77
N ASP A 87 -3.96 -13.97 -11.19
CA ASP A 87 -4.18 -13.31 -12.47
C ASP A 87 -3.41 -11.99 -12.56
N TRP A 88 -3.36 -11.21 -11.47
CA TRP A 88 -2.54 -10.01 -11.42
C TRP A 88 -1.05 -10.34 -11.58
N MET A 89 -0.54 -11.36 -10.87
CA MET A 89 0.86 -11.78 -10.96
C MET A 89 1.23 -12.23 -12.37
N HIS A 90 0.34 -12.99 -13.04
CA HIS A 90 0.55 -13.45 -14.40
C HIS A 90 0.55 -12.29 -15.42
N GLN A 91 -0.21 -11.22 -15.15
CA GLN A 91 -0.32 -10.07 -16.03
C GLN A 91 0.71 -8.98 -15.73
N TYR A 92 1.29 -8.95 -14.53
CA TYR A 92 2.30 -7.99 -14.16
C TYR A 92 3.62 -8.28 -14.87
N HIS A 93 4.09 -7.30 -15.63
CA HIS A 93 5.41 -7.32 -16.26
C HIS A 93 6.14 -6.03 -15.93
N ARG A 94 7.39 -6.11 -15.49
CA ARG A 94 8.22 -4.91 -15.31
C ARG A 94 8.47 -4.28 -16.70
N PRO A 95 8.20 -2.97 -16.91
CA PRO A 95 8.54 -2.29 -18.16
C PRO A 95 10.04 -2.36 -18.44
N ALA A 96 10.43 -2.59 -19.70
CA ALA A 96 11.83 -2.57 -20.11
C ALA A 96 12.49 -1.21 -19.83
N ASP A 97 13.82 -1.21 -19.65
CA ASP A 97 14.54 0.02 -19.32
C ASP A 97 14.46 1.07 -20.42
N SER A 98 14.29 0.64 -21.68
CA SER A 98 14.08 1.48 -22.86
C SER A 98 12.74 2.24 -22.89
N VAL A 99 11.78 1.88 -22.02
CA VAL A 99 10.50 2.59 -21.94
C VAL A 99 10.72 3.95 -21.27
N VAL A 100 10.24 5.01 -21.93
CA VAL A 100 10.34 6.39 -21.42
C VAL A 100 9.58 6.56 -20.09
N VAL A 101 10.13 7.37 -19.19
CA VAL A 101 9.65 7.55 -17.81
C VAL A 101 8.14 7.87 -17.72
N PRO A 102 7.55 8.79 -18.53
CA PRO A 102 6.12 9.05 -18.45
C PRO A 102 5.25 7.82 -18.71
N ARG A 103 5.69 6.92 -19.60
CA ARG A 103 4.99 5.65 -19.86
C ARG A 103 5.15 4.65 -18.71
N LYS A 104 6.33 4.59 -18.09
CA LYS A 104 6.56 3.77 -16.88
C LYS A 104 5.63 4.21 -15.74
N LEU A 105 5.56 5.51 -15.47
CA LEU A 105 4.68 6.07 -14.44
C LEU A 105 3.21 5.77 -14.69
N ALA A 106 2.73 5.96 -15.94
CA ALA A 106 1.36 5.63 -16.30
C ALA A 106 1.04 4.14 -16.12
N TYR A 107 1.98 3.27 -16.47
CA TYR A 107 1.86 1.83 -16.27
C TYR A 107 1.77 1.46 -14.79
N PHE A 108 2.69 1.96 -13.94
CA PHE A 108 2.67 1.65 -12.51
C PHE A 108 1.42 2.21 -11.82
N ALA A 109 0.95 3.40 -12.20
CA ALA A 109 -0.33 3.92 -11.70
C ALA A 109 -1.52 3.02 -12.08
N ALA A 110 -1.51 2.42 -13.28
CA ALA A 110 -2.54 1.46 -13.67
C ALA A 110 -2.43 0.13 -12.90
N GLN A 111 -1.21 -0.36 -12.67
CA GLN A 111 -0.98 -1.56 -11.87
C GLN A 111 -1.36 -1.36 -10.40
N GLN A 112 -1.12 -0.17 -9.84
CA GLN A 112 -1.54 0.17 -8.48
C GLN A 112 -3.05 0.05 -8.33
N ARG A 113 -3.84 0.65 -9.23
CA ARG A 113 -5.31 0.53 -9.18
C ARG A 113 -5.80 -0.92 -9.29
N LYS A 114 -5.13 -1.74 -10.09
CA LYS A 114 -5.45 -3.16 -10.21
C LYS A 114 -5.19 -3.89 -8.90
N ILE A 115 -4.02 -3.70 -8.29
CA ILE A 115 -3.67 -4.40 -7.05
C ILE A 115 -4.48 -3.89 -5.85
N ASP A 116 -4.85 -2.60 -5.84
CA ASP A 116 -5.79 -2.04 -4.85
C ASP A 116 -7.16 -2.73 -4.94
N SER A 117 -7.63 -3.03 -6.16
CA SER A 117 -8.89 -3.76 -6.37
C SER A 117 -8.80 -5.20 -5.88
N VAL A 118 -7.66 -5.87 -6.09
CA VAL A 118 -7.39 -7.20 -5.52
C VAL A 118 -7.38 -7.14 -3.99
N ALA A 119 -6.74 -6.12 -3.40
CA ALA A 119 -6.69 -5.92 -1.95
C ALA A 119 -8.08 -5.73 -1.33
N GLN A 120 -8.94 -4.95 -1.98
CA GLN A 120 -10.32 -4.76 -1.55
C GLN A 120 -11.10 -6.08 -1.63
N LEU A 121 -10.99 -6.82 -2.74
CA LEU A 121 -11.66 -8.11 -2.90
C LEU A 121 -11.20 -9.11 -1.82
N MET A 122 -9.90 -9.24 -1.60
CA MET A 122 -9.33 -10.11 -0.57
C MET A 122 -9.85 -9.75 0.82
N THR A 123 -9.83 -8.47 1.18
CA THR A 123 -10.32 -8.00 2.49
C THR A 123 -11.80 -8.33 2.68
N LEU A 124 -12.65 -8.00 1.70
CA LEU A 124 -14.09 -8.32 1.78
C LEU A 124 -14.36 -9.83 1.85
N SER A 125 -13.60 -10.64 1.11
CA SER A 125 -13.72 -12.09 1.13
C SER A 125 -13.34 -12.66 2.50
N LEU A 126 -12.20 -12.25 3.06
CA LEU A 126 -11.73 -12.66 4.38
C LEU A 126 -12.71 -12.25 5.48
N ASP A 127 -13.13 -10.98 5.52
CA ASP A 127 -14.06 -10.47 6.53
C ASP A 127 -15.39 -11.21 6.49
N SER A 128 -15.90 -11.49 5.29
CA SER A 128 -17.16 -12.21 5.15
C SER A 128 -17.09 -13.70 5.48
N ALA A 129 -15.93 -14.33 5.31
CA ALA A 129 -15.71 -15.72 5.71
C ALA A 129 -15.56 -15.85 7.24
N ARG A 130 -14.84 -14.91 7.87
CA ARG A 130 -14.66 -14.84 9.33
C ARG A 130 -15.97 -14.74 10.10
N GLN A 131 -17.04 -14.24 9.50
CA GLN A 131 -18.37 -14.20 10.10
C GLN A 131 -19.01 -15.59 10.29
N LEU A 132 -18.58 -16.60 9.52
CA LEU A 132 -19.15 -17.95 9.54
C LEU A 132 -18.29 -18.95 10.29
N VAL A 133 -17.01 -18.64 10.47
CA VAL A 133 -16.09 -19.50 11.22
C VAL A 133 -16.00 -18.98 12.65
N PRO A 134 -16.41 -19.78 13.66
CA PRO A 134 -16.18 -19.43 15.06
C PRO A 134 -14.68 -19.21 15.28
N SER A 135 -14.29 -18.01 15.70
CA SER A 135 -12.87 -17.68 15.92
C SER A 135 -12.28 -18.62 16.97
N ALA A 136 -11.27 -19.42 16.59
CA ALA A 136 -10.48 -20.20 17.54
C ALA A 136 -9.30 -19.41 18.14
N ALA A 137 -9.03 -18.19 17.68
CA ALA A 137 -8.00 -17.32 18.24
C ALA A 137 -8.17 -15.88 17.72
N ALA A 138 -8.69 -15.00 18.57
CA ALA A 138 -8.07 -13.70 18.68
C ALA A 138 -6.65 -13.97 19.23
N SER A 139 -5.66 -14.10 18.35
CA SER A 139 -4.26 -14.15 18.78
C SER A 139 -3.97 -12.86 19.55
N PRO A 140 -3.60 -12.90 20.85
CA PRO A 140 -3.19 -11.71 21.56
C PRO A 140 -1.93 -11.19 20.88
N GLN A 141 -1.99 -9.97 20.36
CA GLN A 141 -0.77 -9.22 20.05
C GLN A 141 0.11 -9.20 21.30
N PRO A 142 1.40 -9.58 21.23
CA PRO A 142 2.31 -9.33 22.31
C PRO A 142 2.51 -7.81 22.37
N SER A 143 2.01 -7.20 23.44
CA SER A 143 2.39 -5.84 23.80
C SER A 143 3.89 -5.89 24.10
N ALA A 144 4.69 -5.24 23.24
CA ALA A 144 6.10 -5.05 23.48
C ALA A 144 6.29 -4.26 24.78
N GLN A 145 7.12 -4.80 25.67
CA GLN A 145 7.69 -4.11 26.83
C GLN A 145 8.81 -3.17 26.38
#